data_AF-D7CN27-F1
#
_entry.id   AF-D7CN27-F1
#
_cell.length_a   1.000
_cell.length_b   1.000
_cell.length_c   1.000
_cell.angle_alpha   90.00
_cell.angle_beta   90.00
_cell.angle_gamma   90.00
#
_symmetry.space_group_name_H-M   'P 1'
#
loop_
_entity.id
_entity.type
_entity.pdbx_description
1 polymer ?
#
loop_
_entity_poly.entity_id
_entity_poly.type
_entity_poly.pdbx_seq_one_letter_code
_entity_poly.pdbx_strand_id
1 'polypeptide(L)'
;MPKGVEQGKGGEVEFMPHVHWTGNPFVDAGLAALAAAARVSTLEELGAEHIEQAVKELERVLLSDQALGIGVDKAFSGPKKALRQVFPNSELDNPSNWKGRTPKEKEDNARRKFQDALRSELNKAKQCLELEEAGETCFACGERRPKIAMETRRKDKMPLFEGIVNFYPGFSHGVRVCGLCSLAVRFLPLSTMLAGNQNRLWFLHSQHLGLAATVARRYGWEHFDRLITGNKALDFYGSWETAGEAGTVVYLFCELLNSFPDQLRAIYRSGLPSTAYVFSNDNRGGFVQAIHVPNELLAFLAKLQIESKNAFKDFWEGLLKVRGDLREDERKTRAGFVRSISNRMIAGENIVGMCLTSDPPNLQGGWLGHRLYLQEVRGMAPEKLAILERLGISIAASEDAKKLVTELVTAQYHQLYGLLLGYVRKGWLSHQEFYFLLPPNAHKVAGEIRDVLLAVVYEWQHCQQEGKEFPRSTFDKAEASPDETLRRIQEIGRRLTNNLPNLQRWTKELTSARYAERIRGVYLNAVRHGAVGFEDYVFLAPLQDQRAMWLLRDYLLAFLFDVGRVELPEDEYPEFGADEVREIETF
;
A
#
# COMPACT_ATOMS: atom_id res chain seq x y z
N MET A 1 7.33 -57.84 -31.18
CA MET A 1 6.69 -57.84 -32.52
C MET A 1 5.26 -57.33 -32.39
N PRO A 2 4.77 -56.52 -33.35
CA PRO A 2 3.95 -55.34 -33.05
C PRO A 2 2.51 -55.43 -33.54
N LYS A 3 1.62 -54.60 -32.96
CA LYS A 3 0.50 -53.90 -33.61
C LYS A 3 0.37 -52.58 -32.83
N GLY A 4 0.67 -51.41 -33.36
CA GLY A 4 0.08 -50.79 -34.54
C GLY A 4 -0.80 -49.63 -34.02
N VAL A 5 -0.17 -48.50 -33.68
CA VAL A 5 -0.89 -47.25 -33.39
C VAL A 5 -0.54 -46.28 -34.51
N GLU A 6 -1.58 -45.92 -35.25
CA GLU A 6 -1.54 -44.96 -36.34
C GLU A 6 -1.01 -43.62 -35.85
N GLN A 7 0.02 -43.12 -36.54
CA GLN A 7 0.47 -41.74 -36.42
C GLN A 7 -0.65 -40.83 -36.96
N GLY A 8 -1.39 -40.23 -36.04
CA GLY A 8 -2.23 -39.08 -36.35
C GLY A 8 -1.36 -37.98 -36.95
N LYS A 9 -1.72 -37.53 -38.15
CA LYS A 9 -1.16 -36.36 -38.81
C LYS A 9 -1.16 -35.20 -37.80
N GLY A 10 0.03 -34.71 -37.48
CA GLY A 10 0.17 -33.47 -36.73
C GLY A 10 -0.55 -32.37 -37.50
N GLY A 11 -1.65 -31.88 -36.92
CA GLY A 11 -2.16 -30.58 -37.31
C GLY A 11 -1.07 -29.57 -37.01
N GLU A 12 -0.54 -28.93 -38.05
CA GLU A 12 0.17 -27.67 -37.90
C GLU A 12 -0.80 -26.74 -37.17
N VAL A 13 -0.53 -26.50 -35.88
CA VAL A 13 -1.16 -25.40 -35.17
C VAL A 13 -0.56 -24.15 -35.82
N GLU A 14 -1.30 -23.57 -36.75
CA GLU A 14 -1.00 -22.31 -37.42
C GLU A 14 -0.71 -21.27 -36.33
N PHE A 15 0.57 -20.96 -36.13
CA PHE A 15 1.04 -20.16 -35.01
C PHE A 15 0.90 -18.69 -35.39
N MET A 16 -0.34 -18.20 -35.45
CA MET A 16 -0.58 -16.78 -35.73
C MET A 16 0.16 -15.93 -34.68
N PRO A 17 1.03 -14.99 -35.07
CA PRO A 17 1.80 -14.19 -34.13
C PRO A 17 0.88 -13.21 -33.40
N HIS A 18 0.37 -13.62 -32.23
CA HIS A 18 -0.46 -12.78 -31.38
C HIS A 18 0.36 -11.80 -30.54
N VAL A 19 -0.17 -10.59 -30.34
CA VAL A 19 0.39 -9.62 -29.39
C VAL A 19 0.01 -10.05 -27.97
N HIS A 20 0.98 -10.02 -27.06
CA HIS A 20 0.81 -10.37 -25.66
C HIS A 20 1.62 -9.44 -24.77
N TRP A 21 1.39 -9.51 -23.46
CA TRP A 21 2.20 -8.79 -22.48
C TRP A 21 3.65 -9.26 -22.52
N THR A 22 4.58 -8.32 -22.56
CA THR A 22 6.00 -8.63 -22.74
C THR A 22 6.75 -8.77 -21.44
N GLY A 23 6.14 -8.37 -20.32
CA GLY A 23 6.79 -8.28 -19.01
C GLY A 23 7.72 -7.08 -18.86
N ASN A 24 7.90 -6.27 -19.90
CA ASN A 24 8.63 -5.01 -19.82
C ASN A 24 7.65 -3.89 -19.48
N PRO A 25 7.79 -3.21 -18.32
CA PRO A 25 6.75 -2.31 -17.82
C PRO A 25 6.48 -1.11 -18.75
N PHE A 26 7.50 -0.60 -19.44
CA PHE A 26 7.36 0.52 -20.37
C PHE A 26 6.67 0.10 -21.66
N VAL A 27 6.98 -1.10 -22.17
CA VAL A 27 6.33 -1.66 -23.35
C VAL A 27 4.88 -1.99 -23.04
N ASP A 28 4.62 -2.66 -21.92
CA ASP A 28 3.28 -3.05 -21.50
C ASP A 28 2.39 -1.83 -21.26
N ALA A 29 2.89 -0.79 -20.57
CA ALA A 29 2.13 0.46 -20.44
C ALA A 29 1.82 1.10 -21.82
N GLY A 30 2.75 1.04 -22.76
CA GLY A 30 2.53 1.44 -24.14
C GLY A 30 1.48 0.60 -24.88
N LEU A 31 1.54 -0.73 -24.74
CA LEU A 31 0.56 -1.66 -25.30
C LEU A 31 -0.86 -1.39 -24.77
N ALA A 32 -0.99 -1.08 -23.48
CA ALA A 32 -2.27 -0.72 -22.88
C ALA A 32 -2.87 0.55 -23.51
N ALA A 33 -2.05 1.59 -23.74
CA ALA A 33 -2.49 2.82 -24.41
C ALA A 33 -2.83 2.58 -25.88
N LEU A 34 -2.05 1.77 -26.59
CA LEU A 34 -2.31 1.37 -27.96
C LEU A 34 -3.64 0.63 -28.05
N ALA A 35 -3.86 -0.38 -27.20
CA ALA A 35 -5.10 -1.14 -27.13
C ALA A 35 -6.30 -0.25 -26.79
N ALA A 36 -6.14 0.73 -25.89
CA ALA A 36 -7.16 1.71 -25.58
C ALA A 36 -7.59 2.54 -26.79
N ALA A 37 -6.64 2.94 -27.65
CA ALA A 37 -6.89 3.67 -28.89
C ALA A 37 -7.50 2.79 -29.98
N ALA A 38 -7.02 1.55 -30.11
CA ALA A 38 -7.55 0.55 -31.04
C ALA A 38 -8.93 0.02 -30.62
N ARG A 39 -9.34 0.23 -29.36
CA ARG A 39 -10.62 -0.21 -28.78
C ARG A 39 -10.81 -1.74 -28.79
N VAL A 40 -9.71 -2.48 -28.63
CA VAL A 40 -9.72 -3.94 -28.52
C VAL A 40 -9.99 -4.39 -27.09
N SER A 41 -10.54 -5.60 -26.94
CA SER A 41 -10.88 -6.18 -25.63
C SER A 41 -9.78 -7.11 -25.08
N THR A 42 -8.93 -7.62 -25.97
CA THR A 42 -7.76 -8.46 -25.69
C THR A 42 -6.55 -7.96 -26.48
N LEU A 43 -5.32 -8.31 -26.09
CA LEU A 43 -4.14 -7.89 -26.87
C LEU A 43 -4.02 -8.69 -28.17
N GLU A 44 -4.48 -9.93 -28.16
CA GLU A 44 -4.45 -10.88 -29.26
C GLU A 44 -5.28 -10.42 -30.47
N GLU A 45 -6.25 -9.53 -30.25
CA GLU A 45 -7.03 -8.85 -31.28
C GLU A 45 -6.22 -7.79 -32.06
N LEU A 46 -5.08 -7.33 -31.54
CA LEU A 46 -4.27 -6.31 -32.21
C LEU A 46 -3.68 -6.84 -33.51
N GLY A 47 -4.20 -6.33 -34.63
CA GLY A 47 -3.75 -6.62 -35.99
C GLY A 47 -3.24 -5.36 -36.69
N ALA A 48 -2.82 -5.51 -37.95
CA ALA A 48 -2.26 -4.42 -38.76
C ALA A 48 -3.20 -3.19 -38.84
N GLU A 49 -4.48 -3.40 -39.08
CA GLU A 49 -5.48 -2.31 -39.15
C GLU A 49 -5.68 -1.60 -37.81
N HIS A 50 -5.69 -2.37 -36.72
CA HIS A 50 -5.81 -1.84 -35.36
C HIS A 50 -4.63 -0.93 -34.99
N ILE A 51 -3.40 -1.36 -35.28
CA ILE A 51 -2.20 -0.56 -35.00
C ILE A 51 -2.10 0.68 -35.92
N GLU A 52 -2.57 0.60 -37.17
CA GLU A 52 -2.67 1.76 -38.06
C GLU A 52 -3.64 2.81 -37.53
N GLN A 53 -4.82 2.38 -37.08
CA GLN A 53 -5.82 3.29 -36.54
C GLN A 53 -5.32 3.96 -35.26
N ALA A 54 -4.68 3.20 -34.36
CA ALA A 54 -4.08 3.74 -33.15
C ALA A 54 -2.96 4.76 -33.47
N VAL A 55 -2.14 4.52 -34.51
CA VAL A 55 -1.09 5.46 -34.94
C VAL A 55 -1.68 6.79 -35.41
N LYS A 56 -2.81 6.79 -36.14
CA LYS A 56 -3.49 8.03 -36.56
C LYS A 56 -3.93 8.86 -35.34
N GLU A 57 -4.46 8.20 -34.31
CA GLU A 57 -4.83 8.87 -33.06
C GLU A 57 -3.60 9.44 -32.33
N LEU A 58 -2.50 8.69 -32.30
CA LEU A 58 -1.24 9.15 -31.72
C LEU A 58 -0.71 10.40 -32.42
N GLU A 59 -0.74 10.41 -33.75
CA GLU A 59 -0.35 11.58 -34.56
C GLU A 59 -1.25 12.77 -34.28
N ARG A 60 -2.57 12.57 -34.23
CA ARG A 60 -3.56 13.63 -33.91
C ARG A 60 -3.22 14.32 -32.59
N VAL A 61 -2.84 13.56 -31.56
CA VAL A 61 -2.52 14.11 -30.23
C VAL A 61 -1.12 14.74 -30.20
N LEU A 62 -0.07 13.99 -30.54
CA LEU A 62 1.31 14.43 -30.37
C LEU A 62 1.75 15.48 -31.38
N LEU A 63 1.04 15.59 -32.51
CA LEU A 63 1.24 16.64 -33.50
C LEU A 63 0.13 17.70 -33.43
N SER A 64 -0.68 17.77 -32.37
CA SER A 64 -1.58 18.91 -32.21
C SER A 64 -0.79 20.22 -32.06
N ASP A 65 -1.39 21.35 -32.43
CA ASP A 65 -0.78 22.67 -32.21
C ASP A 65 -0.47 22.89 -30.72
N GLN A 66 -1.35 22.41 -29.85
CA GLN A 66 -1.19 22.44 -28.39
C GLN A 66 0.00 21.60 -27.89
N ALA A 67 0.35 20.49 -28.58
CA ALA A 67 1.52 19.67 -28.24
C ALA A 67 2.82 20.39 -28.60
N LEU A 68 2.79 21.11 -29.71
CA LEU A 68 3.91 21.87 -30.25
C LEU A 68 4.05 23.27 -29.61
N GLY A 69 3.07 23.69 -28.81
CA GLY A 69 3.06 25.00 -28.16
C GLY A 69 2.65 26.16 -29.08
N ILE A 70 1.93 25.86 -30.16
CA ILE A 70 1.45 26.84 -31.13
C ILE A 70 0.13 27.41 -30.59
N GLY A 71 0.06 28.74 -30.43
CA GLY A 71 -1.16 29.41 -29.97
C GLY A 71 -1.49 29.22 -28.48
N VAL A 72 -0.56 28.69 -27.67
CA VAL A 72 -0.71 28.45 -26.23
C VAL A 72 0.53 28.93 -25.45
N ASP A 73 0.43 28.99 -24.12
CA ASP A 73 1.46 29.56 -23.23
C ASP A 73 2.70 28.67 -23.04
N LYS A 74 2.58 27.35 -23.29
CA LYS A 74 3.64 26.35 -23.13
C LYS A 74 3.53 25.25 -24.20
N ALA A 75 4.63 24.56 -24.44
CA ALA A 75 4.68 23.38 -25.31
C ALA A 75 4.84 22.11 -24.48
N PHE A 76 4.21 21.01 -24.92
CA PHE A 76 4.42 19.68 -24.35
C PHE A 76 5.73 19.04 -24.83
N SER A 77 6.08 19.35 -26.08
CA SER A 77 7.29 18.90 -26.76
C SER A 77 8.32 20.01 -26.90
N GLY A 78 9.59 19.65 -27.05
CA GLY A 78 10.71 20.58 -27.21
C GLY A 78 11.63 20.71 -25.99
N PRO A 79 12.77 21.41 -26.14
CA PRO A 79 13.82 21.43 -25.14
C PRO A 79 13.32 22.03 -23.81
N LYS A 80 13.38 21.22 -22.75
CA LYS A 80 12.95 21.54 -21.37
C LYS A 80 11.43 21.40 -21.12
N LYS A 81 10.70 20.61 -21.92
CA LYS A 81 9.26 20.35 -21.77
C LYS A 81 8.93 18.95 -21.23
N ALA A 82 7.66 18.67 -20.98
CA ALA A 82 7.19 17.45 -20.30
C ALA A 82 7.57 16.16 -21.05
N LEU A 83 7.41 16.10 -22.37
CA LEU A 83 7.71 14.90 -23.17
C LEU A 83 9.17 14.45 -23.06
N ARG A 84 10.10 15.37 -22.79
CA ARG A 84 11.53 15.06 -22.57
C ARG A 84 11.77 14.14 -21.37
N GLN A 85 10.87 14.14 -20.39
CA GLN A 85 10.95 13.24 -19.23
C GLN A 85 10.67 11.79 -19.62
N VAL A 86 10.09 11.54 -20.81
CA VAL A 86 9.89 10.21 -21.38
C VAL A 86 10.91 9.94 -22.50
N PHE A 87 11.05 10.86 -23.46
CA PHE A 87 11.88 10.68 -24.66
C PHE A 87 12.82 11.88 -24.90
N PRO A 88 13.94 11.98 -24.16
CA PRO A 88 14.90 13.07 -24.33
C PRO A 88 15.58 12.99 -25.70
N ASN A 89 15.76 14.13 -26.35
CA ASN A 89 16.36 14.26 -27.69
C ASN A 89 15.61 13.47 -28.79
N SER A 90 14.33 13.14 -28.58
CA SER A 90 13.45 12.56 -29.60
C SER A 90 13.16 13.53 -30.74
N GLU A 91 12.39 13.10 -31.75
CA GLU A 91 12.11 13.90 -32.95
C GLU A 91 11.50 15.26 -32.60
N LEU A 92 10.53 15.25 -31.67
CA LEU A 92 9.81 16.44 -31.23
C LEU A 92 10.57 17.22 -30.14
N ASP A 93 11.48 16.59 -29.37
CA ASP A 93 12.28 17.26 -28.33
C ASP A 93 13.58 17.90 -28.86
N ASN A 94 14.20 17.31 -29.86
CA ASN A 94 15.53 17.70 -30.32
C ASN A 94 15.49 19.02 -31.13
N PRO A 95 16.16 20.10 -30.67
CA PRO A 95 16.15 21.40 -31.36
C PRO A 95 16.65 21.35 -32.81
N SER A 96 17.52 20.39 -33.14
CA SER A 96 18.05 20.23 -34.51
C SER A 96 17.00 19.78 -35.53
N ASN A 97 15.84 19.31 -35.08
CA ASN A 97 14.69 18.99 -35.93
C ASN A 97 13.77 20.19 -36.17
N TRP A 98 13.93 21.29 -35.44
CA TRP A 98 13.13 22.51 -35.59
C TRP A 98 13.84 23.52 -36.51
N LYS A 99 14.06 23.11 -37.77
CA LYS A 99 14.79 23.89 -38.80
C LYS A 99 13.84 24.47 -39.84
N GLY A 100 14.08 25.71 -40.23
CA GLY A 100 13.25 26.48 -41.17
C GLY A 100 13.55 27.97 -41.08
N ARG A 101 13.28 28.73 -42.13
CA ARG A 101 13.40 30.18 -42.18
C ARG A 101 12.22 30.86 -41.47
N THR A 102 11.04 30.25 -41.53
CA THR A 102 9.82 30.73 -40.85
C THR A 102 9.44 29.82 -39.67
N PRO A 103 8.64 30.29 -38.69
CA PRO A 103 8.10 29.44 -37.63
C PRO A 103 7.36 28.21 -38.17
N LYS A 104 6.48 28.44 -39.17
CA LYS A 104 5.72 27.38 -39.84
C LYS A 104 6.60 26.32 -40.50
N GLU A 105 7.69 26.72 -41.17
CA GLU A 105 8.64 25.76 -41.75
C GLU A 105 9.34 24.90 -40.69
N LYS A 106 9.64 25.47 -39.51
CA LYS A 106 10.22 24.71 -38.39
C LYS A 106 9.25 23.69 -37.85
N GLU A 107 7.98 24.08 -37.68
CA GLU A 107 6.88 23.22 -37.23
C GLU A 107 6.66 22.07 -38.21
N ASP A 108 6.51 22.37 -39.51
CA ASP A 108 6.33 21.37 -40.57
C ASP A 108 7.50 20.39 -40.64
N ASN A 109 8.74 20.86 -40.44
CA ASN A 109 9.90 19.98 -40.42
C ASN A 109 9.91 19.04 -39.21
N ALA A 110 9.55 19.53 -38.01
CA ALA A 110 9.45 18.71 -36.81
C ALA A 110 8.33 17.65 -36.95
N ARG A 111 7.16 18.05 -37.44
CA ARG A 111 6.02 17.17 -37.75
C ARG A 111 6.44 16.04 -38.70
N ARG A 112 7.05 16.39 -39.84
CA ARG A 112 7.52 15.43 -40.83
C ARG A 112 8.54 14.44 -40.25
N LYS A 113 9.51 14.92 -39.48
CA LYS A 113 10.53 14.05 -38.85
C LYS A 113 9.91 13.01 -37.93
N PHE A 114 8.92 13.41 -37.13
CA PHE A 114 8.19 12.48 -36.27
C PHE A 114 7.37 11.48 -37.08
N GLN A 115 6.61 11.94 -38.09
CA GLN A 115 5.81 11.08 -38.97
C GLN A 115 6.65 10.06 -39.73
N ASP A 116 7.82 10.45 -40.26
CA ASP A 116 8.73 9.55 -40.98
C ASP A 116 9.24 8.44 -40.05
N ALA A 117 9.63 8.79 -38.82
CA ALA A 117 10.09 7.83 -37.83
C ALA A 117 8.97 6.87 -37.39
N LEU A 118 7.78 7.39 -37.11
CA LEU A 118 6.62 6.61 -36.70
C LEU A 118 6.13 5.68 -37.81
N ARG A 119 6.18 6.11 -39.08
CA ARG A 119 5.87 5.28 -40.24
C ARG A 119 6.85 4.12 -40.38
N SER A 120 8.14 4.36 -40.14
CA SER A 120 9.15 3.30 -40.14
C SER A 120 8.87 2.26 -39.04
N GLU A 121 8.50 2.71 -37.85
CA GLU A 121 8.11 1.87 -36.71
C GLU A 121 6.86 1.05 -36.98
N LEU A 122 5.82 1.69 -37.52
CA LEU A 122 4.57 1.03 -37.91
C LEU A 122 4.82 -0.09 -38.94
N ASN A 123 5.64 0.16 -39.95
CA ASN A 123 5.97 -0.85 -40.96
C ASN A 123 6.71 -2.05 -40.34
N LYS A 124 7.65 -1.82 -39.42
CA LYS A 124 8.33 -2.91 -38.70
C LYS A 124 7.40 -3.66 -37.75
N ALA A 125 6.45 -2.96 -37.12
CA ALA A 125 5.44 -3.57 -36.27
C ALA A 125 4.53 -4.51 -37.08
N LYS A 126 4.08 -4.10 -38.27
CA LYS A 126 3.34 -4.96 -39.20
C LYS A 126 4.14 -6.18 -39.64
N GLN A 127 5.41 -5.99 -39.98
CA GLN A 127 6.31 -7.11 -40.31
C GLN A 127 6.45 -8.12 -39.15
N CYS A 128 6.36 -7.69 -37.89
CA CYS A 128 6.34 -8.61 -36.76
C CYS A 128 5.04 -9.45 -36.71
N LEU A 129 3.92 -8.91 -37.19
CA LEU A 129 2.61 -9.58 -37.22
C LEU A 129 2.41 -10.47 -38.46
N GLU A 130 3.19 -10.25 -39.52
CA GLU A 130 2.97 -10.92 -40.81
C GLU A 130 4.00 -12.03 -41.13
N LEU A 131 5.21 -11.93 -40.57
CA LEU A 131 6.33 -12.80 -40.98
C LEU A 131 6.71 -13.81 -39.89
N GLU A 132 6.65 -15.09 -40.24
CA GLU A 132 7.06 -16.23 -39.40
C GLU A 132 8.53 -16.64 -39.64
N GLU A 133 9.46 -15.67 -39.72
CA GLU A 133 10.88 -15.99 -39.89
C GLU A 133 11.63 -16.06 -38.55
N ALA A 134 12.43 -17.12 -38.38
CA ALA A 134 13.35 -17.28 -37.25
C ALA A 134 14.47 -16.23 -37.31
N GLY A 135 14.27 -15.09 -36.67
CA GLY A 135 15.21 -13.97 -36.68
C GLY A 135 15.96 -13.75 -35.35
N GLU A 136 16.12 -12.48 -34.99
CA GLU A 136 16.83 -12.01 -33.81
C GLU A 136 15.91 -11.95 -32.59
N THR A 137 16.46 -12.16 -31.39
CA THR A 137 15.71 -12.02 -30.13
C THR A 137 15.57 -10.54 -29.76
N CYS A 138 14.33 -10.10 -29.54
CA CYS A 138 14.02 -8.78 -29.02
C CYS A 138 14.47 -8.67 -27.55
N PHE A 139 15.24 -7.63 -27.21
CA PHE A 139 15.65 -7.41 -25.83
C PHE A 139 14.49 -7.07 -24.90
N ALA A 140 13.41 -6.49 -25.42
CA ALA A 140 12.30 -6.01 -24.60
C ALA A 140 11.26 -7.10 -24.29
N CYS A 141 10.86 -7.90 -25.28
CA CYS A 141 9.89 -8.99 -25.09
C CYS A 141 10.48 -10.40 -25.05
N GLY A 142 11.77 -10.57 -25.38
CA GLY A 142 12.41 -11.88 -25.43
C GLY A 142 12.01 -12.76 -26.62
N GLU A 143 11.09 -12.31 -27.47
CA GLU A 143 10.65 -13.08 -28.64
C GLU A 143 11.64 -12.99 -29.81
N ARG A 144 11.68 -14.06 -30.62
CA ARG A 144 12.41 -14.06 -31.88
C ARG A 144 11.54 -13.44 -32.97
N ARG A 145 12.06 -12.40 -33.62
CA ARG A 145 11.36 -11.67 -34.70
C ARG A 145 12.26 -11.51 -35.92
N PRO A 146 11.70 -11.38 -37.14
CA PRO A 146 12.47 -11.20 -38.37
C PRO A 146 13.47 -10.04 -38.26
N LYS A 147 14.69 -10.22 -38.79
CA LYS A 147 15.75 -9.19 -38.69
C LYS A 147 15.34 -7.84 -39.28
N ILE A 148 14.52 -7.85 -40.33
CA ILE A 148 14.01 -6.65 -40.99
C ILE A 148 13.07 -5.85 -40.09
N ALA A 149 12.38 -6.53 -39.17
CA ALA A 149 11.46 -5.94 -38.21
C ALA A 149 12.15 -5.46 -36.92
N MET A 150 13.49 -5.56 -36.86
CA MET A 150 14.29 -5.24 -35.68
C MET A 150 15.02 -3.92 -35.84
N GLU A 151 15.20 -3.19 -34.75
CA GLU A 151 15.89 -1.90 -34.75
C GLU A 151 16.65 -1.59 -33.48
N THR A 152 17.62 -0.69 -33.61
CA THR A 152 18.49 -0.29 -32.50
C THR A 152 17.89 0.92 -31.79
N ARG A 153 17.63 0.78 -30.48
CA ARG A 153 17.01 1.80 -29.63
C ARG A 153 17.91 2.24 -28.48
N ARG A 154 17.71 3.49 -28.06
CA ARG A 154 18.37 4.15 -26.92
C ARG A 154 17.37 4.98 -26.14
N LYS A 155 17.84 5.65 -25.09
CA LYS A 155 17.03 6.49 -24.20
C LYS A 155 16.10 7.50 -24.89
N ASP A 156 16.41 7.95 -26.11
CA ASP A 156 15.59 8.90 -26.88
C ASP A 156 14.31 8.28 -27.49
N LYS A 157 14.17 6.96 -27.38
CA LYS A 157 13.07 6.15 -27.92
C LYS A 157 12.56 5.10 -26.95
N MET A 158 13.40 4.67 -26.01
CA MET A 158 13.13 3.61 -25.06
C MET A 158 13.61 4.07 -23.68
N PRO A 159 12.72 4.37 -22.72
CA PRO A 159 13.13 4.95 -21.46
C PRO A 159 14.11 4.07 -20.69
N LEU A 160 15.03 4.70 -19.96
CA LEU A 160 16.04 4.07 -19.10
C LEU A 160 17.03 3.15 -19.82
N PHE A 161 17.04 3.14 -21.16
CA PHE A 161 18.15 2.56 -21.93
C PHE A 161 19.32 3.54 -21.91
N GLU A 162 19.92 3.67 -20.74
CA GLU A 162 21.08 4.50 -20.45
C GLU A 162 22.37 3.74 -20.73
N GLY A 163 23.36 4.44 -21.27
CA GLY A 163 24.66 3.86 -21.58
C GLY A 163 25.37 4.64 -22.68
N ILE A 164 26.70 4.60 -22.61
CA ILE A 164 27.57 4.99 -23.72
C ILE A 164 27.88 3.74 -24.56
N VAL A 165 28.28 3.92 -25.81
CA VAL A 165 28.55 2.85 -26.81
C VAL A 165 29.30 1.65 -26.22
N ASN A 166 30.28 1.92 -25.37
CA ASN A 166 31.16 0.92 -24.77
C ASN A 166 30.46 -0.01 -23.76
N PHE A 167 29.24 0.29 -23.33
CA PHE A 167 28.52 -0.46 -22.31
C PHE A 167 27.22 -1.08 -22.84
N TYR A 168 26.90 -0.93 -24.13
CA TYR A 168 25.86 -1.74 -24.76
C TYR A 168 26.43 -3.08 -25.25
N PRO A 169 25.61 -4.15 -25.26
CA PRO A 169 26.05 -5.48 -25.71
C PRO A 169 26.70 -5.44 -27.11
N GLY A 170 27.91 -5.96 -27.22
CA GLY A 170 28.63 -6.07 -28.51
C GLY A 170 29.13 -4.74 -29.08
N PHE A 171 29.44 -3.74 -28.23
CA PHE A 171 29.88 -2.40 -28.66
C PHE A 171 28.88 -1.69 -29.59
N SER A 172 27.59 -1.99 -29.41
CA SER A 172 26.53 -1.41 -30.23
C SER A 172 26.22 0.02 -29.81
N HIS A 173 25.58 0.76 -30.72
CA HIS A 173 25.07 2.10 -30.45
C HIS A 173 23.67 2.03 -29.79
N GLY A 174 23.39 1.03 -28.94
CA GLY A 174 22.08 0.81 -28.31
C GLY A 174 21.62 -0.65 -28.32
N VAL A 175 20.36 -0.89 -28.01
CA VAL A 175 19.80 -2.24 -27.82
C VAL A 175 18.87 -2.62 -28.96
N ARG A 176 18.87 -3.89 -29.37
CA ARG A 176 18.00 -4.41 -30.43
C ARG A 176 16.60 -4.73 -29.90
N VAL A 177 15.58 -4.10 -30.47
CA VAL A 177 14.16 -4.22 -30.09
C VAL A 177 13.33 -4.44 -31.36
N CYS A 178 12.25 -5.24 -31.28
CA CYS A 178 11.36 -5.47 -32.40
C CYS A 178 10.43 -4.28 -32.65
N GLY A 179 9.89 -4.19 -33.87
CA GLY A 179 9.00 -3.11 -34.30
C GLY A 179 7.75 -2.97 -33.42
N LEU A 180 7.16 -4.08 -32.95
CA LEU A 180 5.99 -4.04 -32.05
C LEU A 180 6.33 -3.37 -30.71
N CYS A 181 7.37 -3.83 -30.02
CA CYS A 181 7.79 -3.21 -28.75
C CYS A 181 8.19 -1.75 -28.95
N SER A 182 8.86 -1.45 -30.07
CA SER A 182 9.25 -0.07 -30.36
C SER A 182 8.07 0.84 -30.64
N LEU A 183 7.07 0.35 -31.38
CA LEU A 183 5.84 1.10 -31.65
C LEU A 183 5.04 1.28 -30.36
N ALA A 184 4.85 0.23 -29.58
CA ALA A 184 4.12 0.27 -28.31
C ALA A 184 4.66 1.35 -27.38
N VAL A 185 5.98 1.47 -27.26
CA VAL A 185 6.61 2.49 -26.41
C VAL A 185 6.26 3.91 -26.87
N ARG A 186 6.01 4.18 -28.16
CA ARG A 186 5.53 5.51 -28.60
C ARG A 186 4.20 5.92 -27.96
N PHE A 187 3.40 4.95 -27.54
CA PHE A 187 2.13 5.17 -26.84
C PHE A 187 2.31 5.34 -25.33
N LEU A 188 3.50 5.11 -24.77
CA LEU A 188 3.77 5.27 -23.33
C LEU A 188 3.31 6.63 -22.74
N PRO A 189 3.48 7.79 -23.42
CA PRO A 189 3.00 9.06 -22.88
C PRO A 189 1.49 9.08 -22.58
N LEU A 190 0.70 8.24 -23.25
CA LEU A 190 -0.75 8.13 -23.09
C LEU A 190 -1.14 7.20 -21.93
N SER A 191 -0.16 6.52 -21.30
CA SER A 191 -0.36 5.75 -20.06
C SER A 191 0.35 6.38 -18.87
N THR A 192 0.94 7.57 -19.06
CA THR A 192 1.82 8.21 -18.09
C THR A 192 1.17 9.44 -17.47
N MET A 193 1.36 9.62 -16.17
CA MET A 193 0.83 10.71 -15.35
C MET A 193 1.95 11.34 -14.52
N LEU A 194 1.71 12.53 -13.94
CA LEU A 194 2.62 13.15 -12.99
C LEU A 194 2.44 12.53 -11.59
N ALA A 195 3.55 12.25 -10.91
CA ALA A 195 3.59 11.76 -9.55
C ALA A 195 3.82 12.93 -8.57
N GLY A 196 2.74 13.37 -7.93
CA GLY A 196 2.76 14.46 -6.93
C GLY A 196 3.50 15.73 -7.38
N ASN A 197 4.18 16.39 -6.45
CA ASN A 197 4.73 17.74 -6.63
C ASN A 197 6.17 17.78 -7.18
N GLN A 198 6.77 16.65 -7.57
CA GLN A 198 8.23 16.53 -7.83
C GLN A 198 8.63 16.36 -9.31
N ASN A 199 7.78 16.68 -10.29
CA ASN A 199 8.07 16.48 -11.72
C ASN A 199 8.59 15.05 -12.01
N ARG A 200 8.05 14.04 -11.33
CA ARG A 200 8.28 12.64 -11.66
C ARG A 200 7.08 12.14 -12.43
N LEU A 201 7.32 11.17 -13.31
CA LEU A 201 6.28 10.52 -14.07
C LEU A 201 5.96 9.17 -13.45
N TRP A 202 4.76 8.68 -13.67
CA TRP A 202 4.41 7.33 -13.27
C TRP A 202 3.36 6.71 -14.16
N PHE A 203 3.29 5.39 -14.14
CA PHE A 203 2.24 4.59 -14.76
C PHE A 203 1.97 3.33 -13.94
N LEU A 204 0.80 2.74 -14.17
CA LEU A 204 0.42 1.46 -13.57
C LEU A 204 0.78 0.32 -14.53
N HIS A 205 1.60 -0.62 -14.06
CA HIS A 205 1.85 -1.89 -14.75
C HIS A 205 0.95 -2.96 -14.18
N SER A 206 0.03 -3.44 -15.01
CA SER A 206 -0.92 -4.51 -14.70
C SER A 206 -1.17 -5.33 -15.97
N GLN A 207 -1.22 -6.66 -15.84
CA GLN A 207 -1.56 -7.56 -16.94
C GLN A 207 -3.07 -7.66 -17.19
N HIS A 208 -3.88 -6.94 -16.40
CA HIS A 208 -5.31 -6.86 -16.62
C HIS A 208 -5.63 -5.74 -17.62
N LEU A 209 -5.78 -6.08 -18.91
CA LEU A 209 -5.97 -5.11 -20.00
C LEU A 209 -7.12 -4.15 -19.74
N GLY A 210 -8.25 -4.65 -19.24
CA GLY A 210 -9.40 -3.81 -18.91
C GLY A 210 -9.08 -2.67 -17.93
N LEU A 211 -8.13 -2.88 -17.00
CA LEU A 211 -7.69 -1.81 -16.10
C LEU A 211 -6.66 -0.91 -16.77
N ALA A 212 -5.58 -1.49 -17.30
CA ALA A 212 -4.48 -0.73 -17.88
C ALA A 212 -4.96 0.17 -19.04
N ALA A 213 -5.82 -0.36 -19.91
CA ALA A 213 -6.43 0.42 -20.99
C ALA A 213 -7.41 1.48 -20.48
N THR A 214 -8.13 1.23 -19.38
CA THR A 214 -9.03 2.24 -18.76
C THR A 214 -8.23 3.39 -18.16
N VAL A 215 -7.12 3.10 -17.47
CA VAL A 215 -6.20 4.12 -16.95
C VAL A 215 -5.64 4.97 -18.11
N ALA A 216 -5.12 4.33 -19.16
CA ALA A 216 -4.60 5.02 -20.33
C ALA A 216 -5.66 5.87 -21.05
N ARG A 217 -6.89 5.34 -21.19
CA ARG A 217 -8.02 6.06 -21.77
C ARG A 217 -8.37 7.30 -20.94
N ARG A 218 -8.54 7.15 -19.63
CA ARG A 218 -9.06 8.20 -18.73
C ARG A 218 -8.06 9.32 -18.47
N TYR A 219 -6.81 8.97 -18.18
CA TYR A 219 -5.78 9.92 -17.75
C TYR A 219 -4.79 10.30 -18.85
N GLY A 220 -4.77 9.56 -19.96
CA GLY A 220 -4.01 9.91 -21.16
C GLY A 220 -4.91 10.47 -22.24
N TRP A 221 -5.61 9.60 -22.97
CA TRP A 221 -6.37 9.97 -24.18
C TRP A 221 -7.44 11.04 -23.91
N GLU A 222 -8.39 10.78 -23.01
CA GLU A 222 -9.45 11.74 -22.67
C GLU A 222 -8.91 13.04 -22.07
N HIS A 223 -7.82 12.96 -21.30
CA HIS A 223 -7.18 14.14 -20.71
C HIS A 223 -6.57 15.03 -21.79
N PHE A 224 -5.80 14.45 -22.71
CA PHE A 224 -5.23 15.20 -23.82
C PHE A 224 -6.30 15.74 -24.77
N ASP A 225 -7.37 14.99 -25.03
CA ASP A 225 -8.51 15.47 -25.83
C ASP A 225 -9.20 16.67 -25.18
N ARG A 226 -9.37 16.67 -23.85
CA ARG A 226 -9.90 17.84 -23.11
C ARG A 226 -9.00 19.05 -23.24
N LEU A 227 -7.67 18.88 -23.19
CA LEU A 227 -6.72 19.98 -23.35
C LEU A 227 -6.73 20.54 -24.78
N ILE A 228 -6.71 19.67 -25.80
CA ILE A 228 -6.77 20.07 -27.21
C ILE A 228 -8.08 20.83 -27.49
N THR A 229 -9.21 20.26 -27.10
CA THR A 229 -10.55 20.89 -27.31
C THR A 229 -10.66 22.23 -26.57
N GLY A 230 -10.05 22.34 -25.39
CA GLY A 230 -10.00 23.57 -24.61
C GLY A 230 -8.96 24.59 -25.07
N ASN A 231 -8.22 24.31 -26.15
CA ASN A 231 -7.07 25.09 -26.62
C ASN A 231 -6.06 25.40 -25.50
N LYS A 232 -5.73 24.39 -24.69
CA LYS A 232 -4.76 24.47 -23.59
C LYS A 232 -3.49 23.73 -23.98
N ALA A 233 -2.35 24.21 -23.47
CA ALA A 233 -1.08 23.49 -23.61
C ALA A 233 -1.22 22.05 -23.08
N LEU A 234 -0.68 21.08 -23.83
CA LEU A 234 -0.66 19.69 -23.39
C LEU A 234 0.32 19.51 -22.23
N ASP A 235 -0.10 18.74 -21.23
CA ASP A 235 0.73 18.29 -20.12
C ASP A 235 0.17 16.97 -19.57
N PHE A 236 1.02 16.17 -18.94
CA PHE A 236 0.60 14.93 -18.30
C PHE A 236 -0.44 15.20 -17.21
N TYR A 237 -1.37 14.26 -17.01
CA TYR A 237 -2.36 14.40 -15.95
C TYR A 237 -1.66 14.41 -14.58
N GLY A 238 -1.90 15.46 -13.79
CA GLY A 238 -1.24 15.67 -12.50
C GLY A 238 -2.10 16.38 -11.46
N SER A 239 -3.39 16.54 -11.71
CA SER A 239 -4.33 17.22 -10.82
C SER A 239 -4.74 16.36 -9.63
N TRP A 240 -3.76 15.71 -9.00
CA TRP A 240 -3.97 14.87 -7.82
C TRP A 240 -4.07 15.75 -6.58
N GLU A 241 -5.16 15.60 -5.84
CA GLU A 241 -5.31 16.23 -4.53
C GLU A 241 -4.64 15.35 -3.46
N THR A 242 -3.36 15.04 -3.61
CA THR A 242 -2.62 14.14 -2.69
C THR A 242 -1.14 14.54 -2.58
N ALA A 243 -0.34 13.81 -1.81
CA ALA A 243 1.08 14.10 -1.63
C ALA A 243 1.97 12.86 -1.58
N GLY A 244 3.14 12.99 -2.22
CA GLY A 244 4.13 11.92 -2.31
C GLY A 244 3.77 10.85 -3.35
N GLU A 245 4.75 10.04 -3.70
CA GLU A 245 4.61 9.02 -4.75
C GLU A 245 3.65 7.90 -4.34
N ALA A 246 3.85 7.34 -3.14
CA ALA A 246 2.92 6.36 -2.57
C ALA A 246 1.50 6.95 -2.43
N GLY A 247 1.38 8.23 -2.04
CA GLY A 247 0.09 8.91 -1.94
C GLY A 247 -0.63 8.98 -3.29
N THR A 248 0.08 9.33 -4.36
CA THR A 248 -0.49 9.31 -5.72
C THR A 248 -0.98 7.92 -6.13
N VAL A 249 -0.20 6.88 -5.82
CA VAL A 249 -0.56 5.49 -6.15
C VAL A 249 -1.80 5.03 -5.38
N VAL A 250 -1.82 5.17 -4.06
CA VAL A 250 -2.97 4.77 -3.22
C VAL A 250 -4.20 5.60 -3.56
N TYR A 251 -4.04 6.91 -3.78
CA TYR A 251 -5.14 7.79 -4.18
C TYR A 251 -5.74 7.37 -5.52
N LEU A 252 -4.92 7.00 -6.53
CA LEU A 252 -5.42 6.48 -7.79
C LEU A 252 -6.27 5.23 -7.56
N PHE A 253 -5.83 4.27 -6.74
CA PHE A 253 -6.62 3.06 -6.49
C PHE A 253 -7.97 3.37 -5.87
N CYS A 254 -8.04 4.34 -4.95
CA CYS A 254 -9.32 4.80 -4.44
C CYS A 254 -10.19 5.43 -5.54
N GLU A 255 -9.61 6.27 -6.41
CA GLU A 255 -10.32 6.89 -7.53
C GLU A 255 -10.83 5.86 -8.55
N LEU A 256 -10.01 4.85 -8.86
CA LEU A 256 -10.34 3.75 -9.75
C LEU A 256 -11.40 2.84 -9.13
N LEU A 257 -11.35 2.53 -7.83
CA LEU A 257 -12.42 1.80 -7.15
C LEU A 257 -13.74 2.56 -7.19
N ASN A 258 -13.69 3.88 -7.01
CA ASN A 258 -14.88 4.71 -7.03
C ASN A 258 -15.48 4.80 -8.45
N SER A 259 -14.64 4.88 -9.48
CA SER A 259 -15.07 5.12 -10.86
C SER A 259 -15.31 3.84 -11.67
N PHE A 260 -14.56 2.77 -11.38
CA PHE A 260 -14.48 1.53 -12.14
C PHE A 260 -14.44 0.30 -11.20
N PRO A 261 -15.46 0.12 -10.33
CA PRO A 261 -15.42 -0.89 -9.28
C PRO A 261 -15.32 -2.32 -9.83
N ASP A 262 -15.98 -2.62 -10.95
CA ASP A 262 -16.02 -3.97 -11.49
C ASP A 262 -14.70 -4.39 -12.12
N GLN A 263 -14.02 -3.46 -12.82
CA GLN A 263 -12.70 -3.68 -13.41
C GLN A 263 -11.64 -3.93 -12.32
N LEU A 264 -11.65 -3.14 -11.24
CA LEU A 264 -10.70 -3.38 -10.15
C LEU A 264 -11.06 -4.65 -9.37
N ARG A 265 -12.35 -4.99 -9.27
CA ARG A 265 -12.77 -6.25 -8.63
C ARG A 265 -12.31 -7.49 -9.38
N ALA A 266 -12.26 -7.43 -10.71
CA ALA A 266 -11.73 -8.52 -11.53
C ALA A 266 -10.25 -8.82 -11.21
N ILE A 267 -9.47 -7.79 -10.87
CA ILE A 267 -8.05 -7.96 -10.49
C ILE A 267 -7.91 -8.78 -9.21
N TYR A 268 -8.72 -8.51 -8.17
CA TYR A 268 -8.71 -9.34 -6.94
C TYR A 268 -8.91 -10.81 -7.23
N ARG A 269 -9.88 -11.11 -8.08
CA ARG A 269 -10.23 -12.48 -8.43
C ARG A 269 -9.12 -13.16 -9.23
N SER A 270 -8.36 -12.40 -10.01
CA SER A 270 -7.25 -12.91 -10.81
C SER A 270 -5.96 -13.11 -10.01
N GLY A 271 -5.77 -12.40 -8.89
CA GLY A 271 -4.54 -12.44 -8.08
C GLY A 271 -3.31 -11.83 -8.76
N LEU A 272 -3.47 -11.11 -9.87
CA LEU A 272 -2.36 -10.58 -10.66
C LEU A 272 -1.69 -9.40 -9.93
N PRO A 273 -0.36 -9.42 -9.73
CA PRO A 273 0.34 -8.34 -9.07
C PRO A 273 0.24 -7.05 -9.89
N SER A 274 0.08 -5.93 -9.19
CA SER A 274 0.09 -4.59 -9.79
C SER A 274 1.25 -3.79 -9.23
N THR A 275 2.03 -3.17 -10.11
CA THR A 275 3.19 -2.35 -9.73
C THR A 275 3.04 -0.97 -10.35
N ALA A 276 3.14 0.07 -9.53
CA ALA A 276 3.25 1.43 -10.04
C ALA A 276 4.74 1.75 -10.23
N TYR A 277 5.13 2.13 -11.44
CA TYR A 277 6.48 2.56 -11.74
C TYR A 277 6.53 4.08 -11.71
N VAL A 278 7.34 4.63 -10.82
CA VAL A 278 7.65 6.06 -10.79
C VAL A 278 9.02 6.26 -11.42
N PHE A 279 9.12 7.12 -12.42
CA PHE A 279 10.32 7.25 -13.22
C PHE A 279 10.56 8.67 -13.72
N SER A 280 11.80 8.90 -14.18
CA SER A 280 12.18 10.03 -15.03
C SER A 280 13.27 9.55 -15.97
N ASN A 281 13.19 9.95 -17.23
CA ASN A 281 14.18 9.62 -18.26
C ASN A 281 14.78 10.90 -18.86
N ASP A 282 14.95 11.97 -18.07
CA ASP A 282 15.52 13.20 -18.59
C ASP A 282 17.05 13.09 -18.87
N ASN A 283 17.67 14.14 -19.41
CA ASN A 283 19.12 14.09 -19.72
C ASN A 283 20.04 14.21 -18.49
N ARG A 284 19.51 14.37 -17.28
CA ARG A 284 20.29 14.43 -16.04
C ARG A 284 20.53 13.05 -15.43
N GLY A 285 19.86 12.02 -15.94
CA GLY A 285 20.01 10.62 -15.56
C GLY A 285 18.66 9.94 -15.38
N GLY A 286 18.64 8.62 -15.53
CA GLY A 286 17.47 7.79 -15.33
C GLY A 286 17.15 7.65 -13.85
N PHE A 287 15.87 7.77 -13.52
CA PHE A 287 15.32 7.41 -12.22
C PHE A 287 14.20 6.40 -12.43
N VAL A 288 14.16 5.36 -11.61
CA VAL A 288 13.04 4.43 -11.55
C VAL A 288 12.87 3.86 -10.15
N GLN A 289 11.64 3.78 -9.71
CA GLN A 289 11.22 3.12 -8.49
C GLN A 289 9.97 2.30 -8.78
N ALA A 290 10.03 1.02 -8.43
CA ALA A 290 8.86 0.15 -8.43
C ALA A 290 8.17 0.25 -7.06
N ILE A 291 6.90 0.64 -7.05
CA ILE A 291 6.03 0.60 -5.89
C ILE A 291 5.10 -0.60 -6.07
N HIS A 292 5.44 -1.69 -5.39
CA HIS A 292 4.59 -2.88 -5.36
C HIS A 292 3.36 -2.60 -4.50
N VAL A 293 2.19 -2.91 -5.04
CA VAL A 293 0.93 -2.64 -4.38
C VAL A 293 0.47 -3.93 -3.68
N PRO A 294 0.37 -3.95 -2.35
CA PRO A 294 -0.07 -5.15 -1.65
C PRO A 294 -1.50 -5.54 -2.05
N ASN A 295 -1.72 -6.82 -2.32
CA ASN A 295 -3.05 -7.33 -2.67
C ASN A 295 -4.02 -7.14 -1.49
N GLU A 296 -3.52 -7.25 -0.26
CA GLU A 296 -4.22 -7.04 0.99
C GLU A 296 -4.75 -5.61 1.09
N LEU A 297 -3.93 -4.62 0.71
CA LEU A 297 -4.33 -3.20 0.72
C LEU A 297 -5.47 -2.94 -0.26
N LEU A 298 -5.35 -3.50 -1.47
CA LEU A 298 -6.40 -3.40 -2.47
C LEU A 298 -7.68 -4.10 -1.95
N ALA A 299 -7.58 -5.32 -1.43
CA ALA A 299 -8.72 -6.10 -0.94
C ALA A 299 -9.47 -5.37 0.17
N PHE A 300 -8.73 -4.76 1.10
CA PHE A 300 -9.24 -3.84 2.11
C PHE A 300 -10.07 -2.70 1.48
N LEU A 301 -9.51 -1.94 0.54
CA LEU A 301 -10.18 -0.78 -0.06
C LEU A 301 -11.48 -1.20 -0.77
N ALA A 302 -11.46 -2.34 -1.48
CA ALA A 302 -12.64 -2.86 -2.15
C ALA A 302 -13.71 -3.33 -1.16
N LYS A 303 -13.32 -4.02 -0.08
CA LYS A 303 -14.24 -4.44 0.98
C LYS A 303 -14.89 -3.24 1.67
N LEU A 304 -14.09 -2.22 2.01
CA LEU A 304 -14.60 -0.97 2.60
C LEU A 304 -15.60 -0.28 1.67
N GLN A 305 -15.32 -0.21 0.37
CA GLN A 305 -16.20 0.39 -0.63
C GLN A 305 -17.54 -0.35 -0.78
N ILE A 306 -17.53 -1.69 -0.66
CA ILE A 306 -18.73 -2.52 -0.71
C ILE A 306 -19.54 -2.37 0.58
N GLU A 307 -18.87 -2.38 1.74
CA GLU A 307 -19.52 -2.32 3.05
C GLU A 307 -20.13 -0.95 3.35
N SER A 308 -19.42 0.13 3.02
CA SER A 308 -19.95 1.49 3.15
C SER A 308 -19.23 2.49 2.23
N LYS A 309 -19.96 2.98 1.23
CA LYS A 309 -19.45 4.05 0.32
C LYS A 309 -19.07 5.32 1.08
N ASN A 310 -19.81 5.65 2.14
CA ASN A 310 -19.51 6.84 2.95
C ASN A 310 -18.22 6.64 3.75
N ALA A 311 -18.07 5.52 4.45
CA ALA A 311 -16.84 5.25 5.19
C ALA A 311 -15.61 5.12 4.27
N PHE A 312 -15.78 4.55 3.07
CA PHE A 312 -14.75 4.55 2.04
C PHE A 312 -14.33 5.97 1.64
N LYS A 313 -15.30 6.86 1.42
CA LYS A 313 -15.04 8.26 1.09
C LYS A 313 -14.37 8.99 2.26
N ASP A 314 -14.84 8.80 3.48
CA ASP A 314 -14.28 9.42 4.68
C ASP A 314 -12.84 8.95 4.92
N PHE A 315 -12.56 7.65 4.73
CA PHE A 315 -11.21 7.10 4.79
C PHE A 315 -10.32 7.69 3.70
N TRP A 316 -10.79 7.70 2.44
CA TRP A 316 -10.03 8.23 1.31
C TRP A 316 -9.73 9.73 1.45
N GLU A 317 -10.76 10.55 1.67
CA GLU A 317 -10.60 12.00 1.79
C GLU A 317 -9.89 12.37 3.09
N GLY A 318 -10.25 11.71 4.19
CA GLY A 318 -9.69 11.93 5.53
C GLY A 318 -8.21 11.59 5.62
N LEU A 319 -7.71 10.60 4.87
CA LEU A 319 -6.31 10.17 4.97
C LEU A 319 -5.41 10.55 3.80
N LEU A 320 -5.96 10.67 2.58
CA LEU A 320 -5.13 10.78 1.37
C LEU A 320 -5.30 12.11 0.63
N LYS A 321 -6.36 12.88 0.95
CA LYS A 321 -6.64 14.14 0.26
C LYS A 321 -5.86 15.32 0.86
N VAL A 322 -5.21 16.09 0.00
CA VAL A 322 -4.59 17.39 0.30
C VAL A 322 -5.38 18.44 -0.47
N ARG A 323 -6.27 19.16 0.22
CA ARG A 323 -7.10 20.17 -0.45
C ARG A 323 -6.26 21.38 -0.90
N GLY A 324 -6.66 21.98 -2.01
CA GLY A 324 -5.98 23.13 -2.61
C GLY A 324 -6.32 24.49 -1.98
N ASP A 325 -7.39 24.56 -1.17
CA ASP A 325 -7.87 25.77 -0.48
C ASP A 325 -7.18 26.03 0.87
N LEU A 326 -6.32 25.11 1.32
CA LEU A 326 -5.55 25.24 2.56
C LEU A 326 -4.48 26.33 2.45
N ARG A 327 -4.16 26.97 3.59
CA ARG A 327 -2.98 27.85 3.69
C ARG A 327 -1.71 27.05 3.49
N GLU A 328 -0.63 27.69 3.03
CA GLU A 328 0.59 26.98 2.61
C GLU A 328 1.24 26.16 3.73
N ASP A 329 1.22 26.65 4.96
CA ASP A 329 1.71 25.98 6.17
C ASP A 329 0.86 24.76 6.55
N GLU A 330 -0.47 24.91 6.54
CA GLU A 330 -1.42 23.83 6.75
C GLU A 330 -1.30 22.76 5.65
N ARG A 331 -1.19 23.20 4.40
CA ARG A 331 -1.01 22.33 3.24
C ARG A 331 0.27 21.52 3.34
N LYS A 332 1.38 22.14 3.77
CA LYS A 332 2.66 21.45 3.98
C LYS A 332 2.56 20.41 5.08
N THR A 333 1.92 20.74 6.19
CA THR A 333 1.68 19.82 7.31
C THR A 333 0.81 18.64 6.87
N ARG A 334 -0.30 18.92 6.17
CA ARG A 334 -1.20 17.90 5.61
C ARG A 334 -0.50 17.01 4.59
N ALA A 335 0.31 17.59 3.70
CA ALA A 335 1.09 16.83 2.73
C ALA A 335 2.13 15.92 3.40
N GLY A 336 2.73 16.35 4.51
CA GLY A 336 3.62 15.53 5.33
C GLY A 336 2.90 14.32 5.93
N PHE A 337 1.72 14.55 6.51
CA PHE A 337 0.85 13.49 7.03
C PHE A 337 0.47 12.47 5.94
N VAL A 338 -0.09 12.93 4.82
CA VAL A 338 -0.52 12.08 3.70
C VAL A 338 0.64 11.23 3.18
N ARG A 339 1.82 11.82 3.01
CA ARG A 339 3.02 11.09 2.57
C ARG A 339 3.37 9.97 3.56
N SER A 340 3.36 10.27 4.86
CA SER A 340 3.71 9.28 5.88
C SER A 340 2.71 8.14 5.95
N ILE A 341 1.40 8.46 5.93
CA ILE A 341 0.33 7.44 5.94
C ILE A 341 0.42 6.56 4.71
N SER A 342 0.55 7.16 3.52
CA SER A 342 0.58 6.40 2.27
C SER A 342 1.76 5.44 2.19
N ASN A 343 2.95 5.86 2.66
CA ASN A 343 4.11 4.98 2.77
C ASN A 343 3.86 3.80 3.70
N ARG A 344 3.26 4.05 4.87
CA ARG A 344 2.91 2.98 5.82
C ARG A 344 1.86 2.01 5.26
N MET A 345 0.86 2.52 4.54
CA MET A 345 -0.16 1.70 3.89
C MET A 345 0.44 0.77 2.84
N ILE A 346 1.35 1.29 1.99
CA ILE A 346 2.07 0.46 1.01
C ILE A 346 2.97 -0.57 1.70
N ALA A 347 3.58 -0.22 2.85
CA ALA A 347 4.40 -1.13 3.64
C ALA A 347 3.59 -2.11 4.52
N GLY A 348 2.26 -2.02 4.55
CA GLY A 348 1.40 -2.84 5.41
C GLY A 348 1.61 -2.58 6.90
N GLU A 349 2.08 -1.39 7.30
CA GLU A 349 2.35 -1.02 8.68
C GLU A 349 1.10 -0.50 9.40
N ASN A 350 1.13 -0.40 10.73
CA ASN A 350 0.05 0.20 11.50
C ASN A 350 -0.04 1.72 11.23
N ILE A 351 -1.26 2.21 10.96
CA ILE A 351 -1.56 3.62 10.71
C ILE A 351 -2.44 4.28 11.78
N VAL A 352 -3.07 3.50 12.67
CA VAL A 352 -4.15 3.96 13.57
C VAL A 352 -3.69 5.11 14.45
N GLY A 353 -2.55 4.96 15.14
CA GLY A 353 -2.04 5.99 16.04
C GLY A 353 -1.73 7.32 15.36
N MET A 354 -1.35 7.30 14.07
CA MET A 354 -1.11 8.53 13.31
C MET A 354 -2.41 9.26 12.94
N CYS A 355 -3.52 8.53 12.88
CA CYS A 355 -4.83 9.06 12.51
C CYS A 355 -5.61 9.63 13.70
N LEU A 356 -5.08 9.53 14.92
CA LEU A 356 -5.65 10.12 16.12
C LEU A 356 -5.27 11.60 16.21
N THR A 357 -6.26 12.48 16.39
CA THR A 357 -6.06 13.88 16.76
C THR A 357 -6.49 14.10 18.19
N SER A 358 -5.80 14.98 18.92
CA SER A 358 -6.05 15.22 20.35
C SER A 358 -6.96 16.41 20.64
N ASP A 359 -7.11 17.35 19.70
CA ASP A 359 -7.92 18.56 19.90
C ASP A 359 -8.60 19.02 18.58
N PRO A 360 -9.92 18.75 18.42
CA PRO A 360 -10.70 17.84 19.26
C PRO A 360 -10.23 16.38 19.10
N PRO A 361 -10.47 15.52 20.12
CA PRO A 361 -10.31 14.07 20.00
C PRO A 361 -11.09 13.53 18.81
N ASN A 362 -10.39 12.96 17.82
CA ASN A 362 -11.02 12.44 16.61
C ASN A 362 -10.15 11.36 15.95
N LEU A 363 -10.80 10.47 15.20
CA LEU A 363 -10.16 9.46 14.36
C LEU A 363 -10.33 9.84 12.89
N GLN A 364 -9.26 10.28 12.25
CA GLN A 364 -9.30 10.58 10.81
C GLN A 364 -9.56 9.30 10.01
N GLY A 365 -10.54 9.35 9.11
CA GLY A 365 -10.91 8.23 8.24
C GLY A 365 -11.95 7.25 8.81
N GLY A 366 -12.40 7.45 10.04
CA GLY A 366 -13.49 6.70 10.66
C GLY A 366 -13.12 5.26 11.07
N TRP A 367 -13.82 4.73 12.08
CA TRP A 367 -13.47 3.43 12.68
C TRP A 367 -13.63 2.27 11.69
N LEU A 368 -14.68 2.30 10.86
CA LEU A 368 -14.93 1.22 9.91
C LEU A 368 -13.75 0.99 8.95
N GLY A 369 -13.13 2.08 8.47
CA GLY A 369 -11.94 2.00 7.62
C GLY A 369 -10.74 1.42 8.37
N HIS A 370 -10.48 1.88 9.60
CA HIS A 370 -9.39 1.38 10.42
C HIS A 370 -9.57 -0.08 10.84
N ARG A 371 -10.78 -0.49 11.22
CA ARG A 371 -11.13 -1.87 11.57
C ARG A 371 -10.82 -2.83 10.42
N LEU A 372 -11.29 -2.50 9.21
CA LEU A 372 -11.03 -3.32 8.04
C LEU A 372 -9.56 -3.31 7.64
N TYR A 373 -8.85 -2.19 7.81
CA TYR A 373 -7.40 -2.14 7.59
C TYR A 373 -6.64 -3.05 8.55
N LEU A 374 -6.99 -3.04 9.84
CA LEU A 374 -6.40 -3.92 10.85
C LEU A 374 -6.69 -5.40 10.53
N GLN A 375 -7.89 -5.71 10.05
CA GLN A 375 -8.27 -7.07 9.71
C GLN A 375 -7.54 -7.57 8.45
N GLU A 376 -7.67 -6.84 7.33
CA GLU A 376 -7.24 -7.32 6.02
C GLU A 376 -5.75 -7.07 5.75
N VAL A 377 -5.22 -5.91 6.15
CA VAL A 377 -3.82 -5.53 5.87
C VAL A 377 -2.88 -5.95 6.99
N ARG A 378 -3.30 -5.76 8.25
CA ARG A 378 -2.49 -6.16 9.42
C ARG A 378 -2.69 -7.61 9.84
N GLY A 379 -3.69 -8.30 9.29
CA GLY A 379 -4.01 -9.69 9.64
C GLY A 379 -4.47 -9.86 11.08
N MET A 380 -5.05 -8.82 11.69
CA MET A 380 -5.55 -8.89 13.07
C MET A 380 -6.78 -9.79 13.13
N ALA A 381 -6.75 -10.78 14.02
CA ALA A 381 -7.86 -11.70 14.23
C ALA A 381 -9.15 -10.93 14.55
N PRO A 382 -10.30 -11.25 13.93
CA PRO A 382 -11.58 -10.60 14.22
C PRO A 382 -11.96 -10.65 15.70
N GLU A 383 -11.62 -11.75 16.37
CA GLU A 383 -11.74 -11.97 17.81
C GLU A 383 -11.02 -10.88 18.62
N LYS A 384 -9.81 -10.52 18.21
CA LYS A 384 -8.98 -9.52 18.88
C LYS A 384 -9.61 -8.13 18.73
N LEU A 385 -10.13 -7.83 17.54
CA LEU A 385 -10.85 -6.57 17.29
C LEU A 385 -12.12 -6.47 18.13
N ALA A 386 -12.91 -7.54 18.23
CA ALA A 386 -14.14 -7.55 19.04
C ALA A 386 -13.88 -7.26 20.53
N ILE A 387 -12.80 -7.84 21.09
CA ILE A 387 -12.38 -7.55 22.47
C ILE A 387 -12.01 -6.06 22.62
N LEU A 388 -11.23 -5.52 21.69
CA LEU A 388 -10.79 -4.11 21.72
C LEU A 388 -11.95 -3.13 21.55
N GLU A 389 -12.89 -3.42 20.66
CA GLU A 389 -14.11 -2.63 20.46
C GLU A 389 -14.95 -2.59 21.74
N ARG A 390 -15.22 -3.76 22.33
CA ARG A 390 -15.99 -3.86 23.56
C ARG A 390 -15.32 -3.09 24.70
N LEU A 391 -14.02 -3.30 24.88
CA LEU A 391 -13.24 -2.60 25.91
C LEU A 391 -13.23 -1.08 25.69
N GLY A 392 -12.97 -0.61 24.47
CA GLY A 392 -12.97 0.81 24.13
C GLY A 392 -14.34 1.46 24.40
N ILE A 393 -15.43 0.77 24.07
CA ILE A 393 -16.79 1.24 24.38
C ILE A 393 -17.02 1.29 25.89
N SER A 394 -16.59 0.28 26.65
CA SER A 394 -16.68 0.29 28.12
C SER A 394 -15.92 1.46 28.74
N ILE A 395 -14.73 1.78 28.22
CA ILE A 395 -13.94 2.94 28.64
C ILE A 395 -14.70 4.24 28.32
N ALA A 396 -15.24 4.37 27.11
CA ALA A 396 -15.91 5.58 26.65
C ALA A 396 -17.24 5.86 27.36
N ALA A 397 -17.96 4.81 27.76
CA ALA A 397 -19.24 4.89 28.47
C ALA A 397 -19.10 4.99 30.00
N SER A 398 -17.89 4.87 30.54
CA SER A 398 -17.61 4.96 31.98
C SER A 398 -17.80 6.38 32.51
N GLU A 399 -18.23 6.53 33.77
CA GLU A 399 -18.31 7.84 34.44
C GLU A 399 -16.94 8.55 34.47
N ASP A 400 -15.87 7.79 34.69
CA ASP A 400 -14.48 8.28 34.65
C ASP A 400 -13.82 8.31 33.25
N ALA A 401 -14.60 8.28 32.15
CA ALA A 401 -14.06 8.17 30.79
C ALA A 401 -12.93 9.17 30.50
N LYS A 402 -13.08 10.43 30.92
CA LYS A 402 -12.05 11.47 30.72
C LYS A 402 -10.71 11.13 31.38
N LYS A 403 -10.75 10.59 32.61
CA LYS A 403 -9.55 10.16 33.34
C LYS A 403 -8.87 9.00 32.62
N LEU A 404 -9.64 7.95 32.30
CA LEU A 404 -9.13 6.74 31.65
C LEU A 404 -8.54 7.02 30.26
N VAL A 405 -9.17 7.90 29.47
CA VAL A 405 -8.64 8.35 28.18
C VAL A 405 -7.35 9.14 28.36
N THR A 406 -7.29 10.03 29.36
CA THR A 406 -6.07 10.80 29.64
C THR A 406 -4.92 9.87 30.02
N GLU A 407 -5.17 8.88 30.87
CA GLU A 407 -4.19 7.84 31.24
C GLU A 407 -3.70 7.07 30.01
N LEU A 408 -4.59 6.65 29.11
CA LEU A 408 -4.19 5.98 27.87
C LEU A 408 -3.32 6.87 26.98
N VAL A 409 -3.67 8.16 26.82
CA VAL A 409 -2.92 9.11 25.99
C VAL A 409 -1.52 9.37 26.54
N THR A 410 -1.39 9.55 27.85
CA THR A 410 -0.10 9.89 28.50
C THR A 410 0.75 8.67 28.84
N ALA A 411 0.17 7.47 28.82
CA ALA A 411 0.85 6.25 29.20
C ALA A 411 2.11 5.97 28.36
N GLN A 412 3.22 5.78 29.07
CA GLN A 412 4.44 5.23 28.49
C GLN A 412 4.28 3.73 28.24
N TYR A 413 5.10 3.19 27.34
CA TYR A 413 4.98 1.80 26.87
C TYR A 413 4.92 0.76 28.01
N HIS A 414 5.70 0.96 29.07
CA HIS A 414 5.73 0.06 30.22
C HIS A 414 4.46 0.16 31.10
N GLN A 415 3.74 1.28 31.06
CA GLN A 415 2.55 1.54 31.89
C GLN A 415 1.30 0.83 31.34
N LEU A 416 1.31 0.52 30.05
CA LEU A 416 0.16 -0.03 29.33
C LEU A 416 -0.29 -1.39 29.87
N TYR A 417 0.65 -2.23 30.31
CA TYR A 417 0.32 -3.53 30.92
C TYR A 417 -0.47 -3.35 32.22
N GLY A 418 -0.03 -2.41 33.09
CA GLY A 418 -0.72 -2.09 34.33
C GLY A 418 -2.11 -1.51 34.11
N LEU A 419 -2.27 -0.63 33.10
CA LEU A 419 -3.58 -0.08 32.73
C LEU A 419 -4.54 -1.18 32.24
N LEU A 420 -4.07 -2.04 31.34
CA LEU A 420 -4.87 -3.16 30.83
C LEU A 420 -5.23 -4.16 31.93
N LEU A 421 -4.32 -4.40 32.88
CA LEU A 421 -4.58 -5.23 34.06
C LEU A 421 -5.61 -4.57 35.00
N GLY A 422 -5.61 -3.23 35.09
CA GLY A 422 -6.65 -2.45 35.74
C GLY A 422 -8.04 -2.71 35.14
N TYR A 423 -8.15 -2.85 33.81
CA TYR A 423 -9.42 -3.20 33.16
C TYR A 423 -9.87 -4.65 33.44
N VAL A 424 -8.93 -5.58 33.66
CA VAL A 424 -9.28 -6.93 34.16
C VAL A 424 -9.90 -6.84 35.54
N ARG A 425 -9.31 -6.03 36.43
CA ARG A 425 -9.83 -5.83 37.79
C ARG A 425 -11.21 -5.15 37.82
N LYS A 426 -11.50 -4.26 36.87
CA LYS A 426 -12.84 -3.68 36.67
C LYS A 426 -13.85 -4.66 36.05
N GLY A 427 -13.41 -5.86 35.64
CA GLY A 427 -14.24 -6.87 35.00
C GLY A 427 -14.59 -6.57 33.54
N TRP A 428 -13.86 -5.67 32.88
CA TRP A 428 -14.07 -5.31 31.47
C TRP A 428 -13.27 -6.21 30.50
N LEU A 429 -12.21 -6.84 31.02
CA LEU A 429 -11.45 -7.89 30.36
C LEU A 429 -11.43 -9.13 31.24
N SER A 430 -11.53 -10.31 30.63
CA SER A 430 -11.14 -11.56 31.29
C SER A 430 -9.62 -11.77 31.24
N HIS A 431 -9.11 -12.67 32.06
CA HIS A 431 -7.69 -13.04 32.03
C HIS A 431 -7.26 -13.68 30.70
N GLN A 432 -8.16 -14.43 30.05
CA GLN A 432 -7.91 -15.04 28.74
C GLN A 432 -7.81 -13.97 27.66
N GLU A 433 -8.69 -12.98 27.69
CA GLU A 433 -8.67 -11.86 26.76
C GLU A 433 -7.43 -10.98 26.97
N PHE A 434 -7.04 -10.72 28.22
CA PHE A 434 -5.80 -10.02 28.54
C PHE A 434 -4.58 -10.73 27.94
N TYR A 435 -4.47 -12.06 28.11
CA TYR A 435 -3.41 -12.86 27.51
C TYR A 435 -3.44 -12.82 25.98
N PHE A 436 -4.63 -12.93 25.39
CA PHE A 436 -4.80 -12.93 23.94
C PHE A 436 -4.45 -11.58 23.29
N LEU A 437 -4.75 -10.47 23.98
CA LEU A 437 -4.34 -9.15 23.53
C LEU A 437 -2.81 -9.00 23.59
N LEU A 438 -2.19 -9.47 24.66
CA LEU A 438 -0.77 -9.30 24.97
C LEU A 438 -0.04 -10.65 25.00
N PRO A 439 0.15 -11.33 23.86
CA PRO A 439 0.82 -12.63 23.84
C PRO A 439 2.30 -12.53 24.19
N PRO A 440 2.93 -13.62 24.65
CA PRO A 440 4.35 -13.64 24.99
C PRO A 440 5.21 -13.26 23.78
N ASN A 441 6.33 -12.58 24.05
CA ASN A 441 7.30 -12.09 23.06
C ASN A 441 6.77 -10.99 22.10
N ALA A 442 5.56 -10.49 22.34
CA ALA A 442 4.96 -9.42 21.56
C ALA A 442 4.97 -8.09 22.33
N HIS A 443 6.17 -7.65 22.71
CA HIS A 443 6.39 -6.27 23.12
C HIS A 443 6.01 -5.34 21.92
N LYS A 444 5.94 -4.02 21.95
CA LYS A 444 5.30 -3.19 20.87
C LYS A 444 3.79 -3.39 20.67
N VAL A 445 3.19 -4.58 20.88
CA VAL A 445 1.73 -4.80 20.70
C VAL A 445 0.89 -3.97 21.67
N ALA A 446 1.41 -3.69 22.87
CA ALA A 446 0.71 -2.83 23.82
C ALA A 446 0.45 -1.41 23.29
N GLY A 447 1.39 -0.83 22.53
CA GLY A 447 1.21 0.48 21.90
C GLY A 447 0.14 0.45 20.80
N GLU A 448 0.12 -0.60 19.99
CA GLU A 448 -0.93 -0.83 19.00
C GLU A 448 -2.30 -1.00 19.66
N ILE A 449 -2.41 -1.74 20.76
CA ILE A 449 -3.65 -1.87 21.54
C ILE A 449 -4.12 -0.52 22.04
N ARG A 450 -3.24 0.29 22.64
CA ARG A 450 -3.59 1.64 23.11
C ARG A 450 -4.17 2.48 21.97
N ASP A 451 -3.49 2.52 20.83
CA ASP A 451 -3.91 3.33 19.69
C ASP A 451 -5.27 2.87 19.15
N VAL A 452 -5.51 1.56 19.12
CA VAL A 452 -6.81 0.99 18.73
C VAL A 452 -7.90 1.32 19.76
N LEU A 453 -7.62 1.22 21.06
CA LEU A 453 -8.58 1.59 22.10
C LEU A 453 -8.97 3.07 22.01
N LEU A 454 -7.99 3.96 21.83
CA LEU A 454 -8.23 5.39 21.63
C LEU A 454 -9.06 5.65 20.38
N ALA A 455 -8.78 4.95 19.27
CA ALA A 455 -9.56 5.04 18.04
C ALA A 455 -11.03 4.66 18.25
N VAL A 456 -11.30 3.55 18.94
CA VAL A 456 -12.66 3.10 19.29
C VAL A 456 -13.35 4.12 20.19
N VAL A 457 -12.66 4.63 21.22
CA VAL A 457 -13.22 5.61 22.16
C VAL A 457 -13.61 6.89 21.42
N TYR A 458 -12.73 7.44 20.58
CA TYR A 458 -12.97 8.68 19.86
C TYR A 458 -14.13 8.55 18.88
N GLU A 459 -14.17 7.45 18.12
CA GLU A 459 -15.27 7.20 17.20
C GLU A 459 -16.59 7.00 17.94
N TRP A 460 -16.60 6.22 19.03
CA TRP A 460 -17.83 6.01 19.80
C TRP A 460 -18.38 7.32 20.35
N GLN A 461 -17.53 8.18 20.91
CA GLN A 461 -17.92 9.51 21.38
C GLN A 461 -18.47 10.37 20.24
N HIS A 462 -17.84 10.34 19.05
CA HIS A 462 -18.32 11.04 17.87
C HIS A 462 -19.71 10.52 17.42
N CYS A 463 -19.90 9.21 17.38
CA CYS A 463 -21.20 8.59 17.06
C CYS A 463 -22.29 9.01 18.04
N GLN A 464 -22.00 9.05 19.35
CA GLN A 464 -22.98 9.50 20.35
C GLN A 464 -23.37 10.97 20.16
N GLN A 465 -22.40 11.85 19.86
CA GLN A 465 -22.66 13.28 19.60
C GLN A 465 -23.53 13.49 18.35
N GLU A 466 -23.32 12.68 17.32
CA GLU A 466 -24.03 12.74 16.04
C GLU A 466 -25.34 11.95 16.02
N GLY A 467 -25.69 11.26 17.11
CA GLY A 467 -26.87 10.38 17.17
C GLY A 467 -26.79 9.17 16.23
N LYS A 468 -25.59 8.69 15.91
CA LYS A 468 -25.32 7.56 15.01
C LYS A 468 -25.00 6.30 15.81
N GLU A 469 -25.29 5.14 15.22
CA GLU A 469 -24.87 3.86 15.77
C GLU A 469 -23.37 3.64 15.53
N PHE A 470 -22.66 3.10 16.52
CA PHE A 470 -21.26 2.73 16.38
C PHE A 470 -21.13 1.45 15.52
N PRO A 471 -20.28 1.42 14.48
CA PRO A 471 -20.15 0.28 13.57
C PRO A 471 -19.36 -0.86 14.22
N ARG A 472 -20.02 -1.64 15.09
CA ARG A 472 -19.44 -2.81 15.79
C ARG A 472 -19.15 -3.96 14.83
N SER A 473 -18.14 -4.76 15.16
CA SER A 473 -17.96 -6.07 14.54
C SER A 473 -19.11 -7.02 14.92
N THR A 474 -19.36 -7.99 14.04
CA THR A 474 -20.41 -9.02 14.23
C THR A 474 -19.94 -10.22 15.05
N PHE A 475 -18.73 -10.16 15.65
CA PHE A 475 -18.15 -11.28 16.38
C PHE A 475 -18.43 -11.14 17.87
N ASP A 476 -19.29 -12.01 18.41
CA ASP A 476 -19.77 -11.88 19.79
C ASP A 476 -18.80 -12.46 20.83
N LYS A 477 -17.99 -13.48 20.49
CA LYS A 477 -17.02 -14.08 21.43
C LYS A 477 -15.82 -14.70 20.73
N ALA A 478 -14.65 -14.44 21.30
CA ALA A 478 -13.41 -15.13 21.03
C ALA A 478 -13.26 -16.30 22.02
N GLU A 479 -13.28 -17.54 21.54
CA GLU A 479 -12.78 -18.68 22.32
C GLU A 479 -11.37 -19.01 21.83
N ALA A 480 -10.36 -18.33 22.38
CA ALA A 480 -8.97 -18.70 22.13
C ALA A 480 -8.66 -20.00 22.88
N SER A 481 -8.22 -21.04 22.16
CA SER A 481 -7.71 -22.25 22.81
C SER A 481 -6.45 -21.89 23.62
N PRO A 482 -6.42 -22.14 24.94
CA PRO A 482 -5.28 -21.77 25.76
C PRO A 482 -4.06 -22.61 25.36
N ASP A 483 -2.94 -21.93 25.17
CA ASP A 483 -1.63 -22.55 24.98
C ASP A 483 -1.09 -23.12 26.30
N GLU A 484 0.07 -23.76 26.27
CA GLU A 484 0.65 -24.39 27.47
C GLU A 484 0.95 -23.37 28.58
N THR A 485 1.43 -22.17 28.21
CA THR A 485 1.70 -21.08 29.15
C THR A 485 0.43 -20.66 29.89
N LEU A 486 -0.65 -20.35 29.16
CA LEU A 486 -1.92 -19.93 29.75
C LEU A 486 -2.54 -21.06 30.59
N ARG A 487 -2.48 -22.31 30.14
CA ARG A 487 -2.93 -23.47 30.93
C ARG A 487 -2.19 -23.58 32.25
N ARG A 488 -0.85 -23.43 32.22
CA ARG A 488 0.00 -23.52 33.41
C ARG A 488 -0.28 -22.36 34.38
N ILE A 489 -0.45 -21.13 33.87
CA ILE A 489 -0.88 -19.98 34.68
C ILE A 489 -2.22 -20.26 35.35
N GLN A 490 -3.21 -20.78 34.62
CA GLN A 490 -4.52 -21.12 35.17
C GLN A 490 -4.44 -22.21 36.25
N GLU A 491 -3.62 -23.24 36.05
CA GLU A 491 -3.44 -24.32 37.02
C GLU A 491 -2.75 -23.83 38.31
N ILE A 492 -1.71 -23.01 38.19
CA ILE A 492 -1.06 -22.35 39.32
C ILE A 492 -2.05 -21.44 40.04
N GLY A 493 -2.79 -20.61 39.30
CA GLY A 493 -3.80 -19.71 39.82
C GLY A 493 -4.87 -20.45 40.62
N ARG A 494 -5.43 -21.55 40.09
CA ARG A 494 -6.41 -22.39 40.82
C ARG A 494 -5.85 -22.95 42.12
N ARG A 495 -4.60 -23.42 42.10
CA ARG A 495 -3.93 -23.93 43.31
C ARG A 495 -3.74 -22.84 44.36
N LEU A 496 -3.33 -21.64 43.96
CA LEU A 496 -3.26 -20.48 44.85
C LEU A 496 -4.62 -20.13 45.44
N THR A 497 -5.68 -20.09 44.61
CA THR A 497 -7.04 -19.79 45.06
C THR A 497 -7.55 -20.79 46.10
N ASN A 498 -7.24 -22.08 45.92
CA ASN A 498 -7.74 -23.15 46.79
C ASN A 498 -6.91 -23.33 48.07
N ASN A 499 -5.60 -23.11 48.02
CA ASN A 499 -4.67 -23.57 49.05
C ASN A 499 -3.94 -22.44 49.79
N LEU A 500 -3.93 -21.21 49.28
CA LEU A 500 -3.17 -20.13 49.89
C LEU A 500 -3.99 -19.38 50.97
N PRO A 501 -3.53 -19.37 52.25
CA PRO A 501 -4.18 -18.58 53.28
C PRO A 501 -4.00 -17.08 53.00
N ASN A 502 -5.07 -16.28 53.20
CA ASN A 502 -5.07 -14.83 52.98
C ASN A 502 -4.71 -14.41 51.54
N LEU A 503 -5.25 -15.10 50.53
CA LEU A 503 -5.03 -14.83 49.11
C LEU A 503 -5.09 -13.33 48.76
N GLN A 504 -6.08 -12.59 49.26
CA GLN A 504 -6.25 -11.16 48.95
C GLN A 504 -5.02 -10.33 49.34
N ARG A 505 -4.46 -10.58 50.53
CA ARG A 505 -3.26 -9.90 51.00
C ARG A 505 -2.05 -10.27 50.16
N TRP A 506 -1.91 -11.56 49.83
CA TRP A 506 -0.80 -12.03 48.99
C TRP A 506 -0.87 -11.42 47.59
N THR A 507 -2.05 -11.33 46.99
CA THR A 507 -2.26 -10.67 45.70
C THR A 507 -1.90 -9.19 45.79
N LYS A 508 -2.27 -8.48 46.87
CA LYS A 508 -1.84 -7.08 47.08
C LYS A 508 -0.32 -6.96 47.19
N GLU A 509 0.34 -7.88 47.90
CA GLU A 509 1.80 -7.92 48.01
C GLU A 509 2.47 -8.16 46.65
N LEU A 510 1.89 -9.01 45.80
CA LEU A 510 2.39 -9.26 44.44
C LEU A 510 2.21 -8.05 43.52
N THR A 511 1.04 -7.41 43.55
CA THR A 511 0.75 -6.20 42.76
C THR A 511 1.67 -5.04 43.13
N SER A 512 1.97 -4.89 44.43
CA SER A 512 2.85 -3.82 44.94
C SER A 512 4.35 -4.13 44.85
N ALA A 513 4.73 -5.31 44.36
CA ALA A 513 6.12 -5.71 44.23
C ALA A 513 6.80 -4.97 43.07
N ARG A 514 7.73 -4.07 43.41
CA ARG A 514 8.45 -3.21 42.45
C ARG A 514 9.78 -3.78 41.92
N TYR A 515 10.31 -4.82 42.58
CA TYR A 515 11.62 -5.38 42.26
C TYR A 515 11.54 -6.89 42.07
N ALA A 516 12.46 -7.43 41.25
CA ALA A 516 12.52 -8.85 40.93
C ALA A 516 12.64 -9.73 42.20
N GLU A 517 13.45 -9.29 43.15
CA GLU A 517 13.68 -9.94 44.44
C GLU A 517 12.40 -9.99 45.26
N ARG A 518 11.62 -8.90 45.23
CA ARG A 518 10.35 -8.81 45.95
C ARG A 518 9.30 -9.71 45.30
N ILE A 519 9.20 -9.74 43.97
CA ILE A 519 8.32 -10.67 43.24
C ILE A 519 8.68 -12.12 43.60
N ARG A 520 9.96 -12.47 43.54
CA ARG A 520 10.46 -13.79 43.93
C ARG A 520 10.14 -14.13 45.38
N GLY A 521 10.31 -13.17 46.29
CA GLY A 521 9.99 -13.34 47.71
C GLY A 521 8.51 -13.62 47.94
N VAL A 522 7.61 -12.93 47.22
CA VAL A 522 6.17 -13.17 47.29
C VAL A 522 5.83 -14.58 46.77
N TYR A 523 6.43 -15.03 45.66
CA TYR A 523 6.23 -16.40 45.18
C TYR A 523 6.79 -17.47 46.12
N LEU A 524 7.98 -17.27 46.70
CA LEU A 524 8.57 -18.20 47.68
C LEU A 524 7.71 -18.30 48.95
N ASN A 525 7.01 -17.24 49.32
CA ASN A 525 6.04 -17.28 50.42
C ASN A 525 4.90 -18.27 50.11
N ALA A 526 4.39 -18.30 48.87
CA ALA A 526 3.38 -19.28 48.46
C ALA A 526 3.91 -20.71 48.44
N VAL A 527 5.18 -20.92 48.04
CA VAL A 527 5.87 -22.22 48.12
C VAL A 527 6.01 -22.67 49.57
N ARG A 528 6.41 -21.79 50.49
CA ARG A 528 6.59 -22.10 51.91
C ARG A 528 5.29 -22.59 52.57
N HIS A 529 4.15 -22.04 52.14
CA HIS A 529 2.83 -22.44 52.62
C HIS A 529 2.27 -23.67 51.89
N GLY A 530 3.02 -24.26 50.96
CA GLY A 530 2.60 -25.44 50.20
C GLY A 530 1.49 -25.17 49.18
N ALA A 531 1.18 -23.90 48.89
CA ALA A 531 0.10 -23.56 47.95
C ALA A 531 0.48 -23.84 46.49
N VAL A 532 1.79 -23.76 46.16
CA VAL A 532 2.38 -24.09 44.86
C VAL A 532 3.73 -24.80 45.06
N GLY A 533 4.18 -25.55 44.05
CA GLY A 533 5.44 -26.28 44.11
C GLY A 533 6.65 -25.42 43.70
N PHE A 534 7.86 -25.95 43.92
CA PHE A 534 9.09 -25.29 43.48
C PHE A 534 9.18 -25.19 41.94
N GLU A 535 8.63 -26.16 41.22
CA GLU A 535 8.56 -26.12 39.76
C GLU A 535 7.71 -24.93 39.26
N ASP A 536 6.62 -24.61 39.94
CA ASP A 536 5.78 -23.46 39.63
C ASP A 536 6.50 -22.15 39.89
N TYR A 537 7.31 -22.09 40.95
CA TYR A 537 8.17 -20.94 41.23
C TYR A 537 9.19 -20.71 40.11
N VAL A 538 9.88 -21.77 39.65
CA VAL A 538 10.86 -21.68 38.55
C VAL A 538 10.18 -21.20 37.26
N PHE A 539 8.96 -21.68 37.00
CA PHE A 539 8.16 -21.21 35.87
C PHE A 539 7.78 -19.73 36.00
N LEU A 540 7.23 -19.28 37.14
CA LEU A 540 6.77 -17.90 37.34
C LEU A 540 7.91 -16.88 37.46
N ALA A 541 9.08 -17.31 37.91
CA ALA A 541 10.24 -16.45 38.14
C ALA A 541 11.53 -17.02 37.52
N PRO A 542 11.60 -17.08 36.17
CA PRO A 542 12.80 -17.50 35.48
C PRO A 542 13.99 -16.63 35.88
N LEU A 543 15.11 -17.27 36.27
CA LEU A 543 16.28 -16.57 36.83
C LEU A 543 17.01 -15.71 35.80
N GLN A 544 17.00 -16.12 34.54
CA GLN A 544 17.75 -15.48 33.46
C GLN A 544 16.93 -14.46 32.66
N ASP A 545 15.62 -14.39 32.86
CA ASP A 545 14.73 -13.53 32.08
C ASP A 545 13.78 -12.74 32.98
N GLN A 546 14.21 -11.53 33.33
CA GLN A 546 13.37 -10.62 34.12
C GLN A 546 12.10 -10.23 33.36
N ARG A 547 12.16 -10.04 32.04
CA ARG A 547 10.99 -9.60 31.24
C ARG A 547 9.90 -10.67 31.24
N ALA A 548 10.27 -11.93 31.06
CA ALA A 548 9.34 -13.05 31.17
C ALA A 548 8.70 -13.14 32.55
N MET A 549 9.47 -12.96 33.63
CA MET A 549 8.92 -12.96 35.00
C MET A 549 7.86 -11.88 35.21
N TRP A 550 8.09 -10.65 34.74
CA TRP A 550 7.10 -9.56 34.83
C TRP A 550 5.83 -9.89 34.06
N LEU A 551 5.97 -10.44 32.85
CA LEU A 551 4.84 -10.84 32.03
C LEU A 551 4.01 -11.98 32.67
N LEU A 552 4.68 -13.01 33.17
CA LEU A 552 4.04 -14.14 33.86
C LEU A 552 3.36 -13.70 35.16
N ARG A 553 3.95 -12.74 35.87
CA ARG A 553 3.30 -12.08 37.01
C ARG A 553 1.99 -11.43 36.59
N ASP A 554 1.99 -10.65 35.53
CA ASP A 554 0.81 -9.92 35.08
C ASP A 554 -0.28 -10.88 34.58
N TYR A 555 0.08 -11.98 33.92
CA TYR A 555 -0.87 -13.05 33.56
C TYR A 555 -1.48 -13.73 34.79
N LEU A 556 -0.66 -14.02 35.81
CA LEU A 556 -1.15 -14.62 37.05
C LEU A 556 -2.07 -13.64 37.80
N LEU A 557 -1.68 -12.36 37.89
CA LEU A 557 -2.52 -11.32 38.48
C LEU A 557 -3.84 -11.17 37.72
N ALA A 558 -3.82 -11.20 36.38
CA ALA A 558 -5.04 -11.15 35.57
C ALA A 558 -5.97 -12.31 35.92
N PHE A 559 -5.44 -13.54 36.02
CA PHE A 559 -6.22 -14.70 36.45
C PHE A 559 -6.84 -14.51 37.84
N LEU A 560 -6.05 -14.04 38.81
CA LEU A 560 -6.50 -13.86 40.19
C LEU A 560 -7.55 -12.75 40.32
N PHE A 561 -7.44 -11.67 39.54
CA PHE A 561 -8.45 -10.61 39.50
C PHE A 561 -9.76 -11.09 38.88
N ASP A 562 -9.68 -11.87 37.80
CA ASP A 562 -10.85 -12.37 37.08
C ASP A 562 -11.62 -13.43 37.88
N VAL A 563 -10.93 -14.46 38.39
CA VAL A 563 -11.56 -15.59 39.11
C VAL A 563 -11.93 -15.23 40.56
N GLY A 564 -11.17 -14.34 41.18
CA GLY A 564 -11.34 -14.02 42.60
C GLY A 564 -12.26 -12.83 42.90
N ARG A 565 -12.59 -11.98 41.91
CA ARG A 565 -13.14 -10.61 42.09
C ARG A 565 -12.70 -10.00 43.42
N VAL A 566 -11.39 -10.00 43.66
CA VAL A 566 -10.84 -9.44 44.89
C VAL A 566 -11.00 -7.92 44.81
N GLU A 567 -12.02 -7.37 45.46
CA GLU A 567 -12.18 -5.94 45.66
C GLU A 567 -10.99 -5.42 46.49
N LEU A 568 -9.94 -4.99 45.82
CA LEU A 568 -8.91 -4.15 46.43
C LEU A 568 -9.35 -2.67 46.28
N PRO A 569 -8.93 -1.73 47.15
CA PRO A 569 -9.19 -0.29 47.00
C PRO A 569 -8.53 0.31 45.74
N GLU A 570 -9.17 1.27 45.07
CA GLU A 570 -8.74 1.83 43.76
C GLU A 570 -7.37 2.56 43.77
N ASP A 571 -6.83 2.89 44.93
CA ASP A 571 -5.60 3.67 45.04
C ASP A 571 -4.41 2.78 45.44
N GLU A 572 -3.65 2.28 44.45
CA GLU A 572 -2.22 1.90 44.55
C GLU A 572 -1.78 1.11 43.28
N TYR A 573 -1.82 1.75 42.10
CA TYR A 573 -0.90 1.38 41.02
C TYR A 573 0.28 2.37 41.07
N PRO A 574 1.53 1.92 41.25
CA PRO A 574 2.66 2.85 41.26
C PRO A 574 2.87 3.45 39.87
N GLU A 575 3.03 4.77 39.81
CA GLU A 575 3.74 5.43 38.73
C GLU A 575 5.14 4.80 38.59
N PHE A 576 5.52 4.51 37.36
CA PHE A 576 6.84 4.00 37.04
C PHE A 576 7.90 5.05 37.40
N GLY A 577 8.89 4.64 38.18
CA GLY A 577 10.07 5.47 38.42
C GLY A 577 10.89 5.58 37.13
N ALA A 578 11.06 6.81 36.64
CA ALA A 578 11.82 7.13 35.43
C ALA A 578 13.32 6.74 35.50
N ASP A 579 13.84 6.40 36.68
CA ASP A 579 15.27 6.17 36.89
C ASP A 579 15.75 4.74 36.53
N GLU A 580 14.85 3.77 36.35
CA GLU A 580 15.24 2.35 36.15
C GLU A 580 15.17 1.85 34.71
N VAL A 581 14.71 2.67 33.76
CA VAL A 581 14.83 2.37 32.32
C VAL A 581 16.26 2.62 31.81
N ARG A 582 17.05 3.45 32.50
CA ARG A 582 18.45 3.73 32.10
C ARG A 582 19.37 2.52 32.18
N GLU A 583 19.12 1.57 33.08
CA GLU A 583 19.88 0.31 33.13
C GLU A 583 19.37 -0.76 32.14
N ILE A 584 18.16 -0.58 31.59
CA ILE A 584 17.56 -1.50 30.60
C ILE A 584 17.85 -1.03 29.16
N GLU A 585 18.15 0.26 28.95
CA GLU A 585 18.51 0.83 27.64
C GLU A 585 20.00 0.70 27.27
N THR A 586 20.85 0.16 28.17
CA THR A 586 22.30 0.02 27.91
C THR A 586 22.74 -1.33 27.33
N PHE A 587 21.83 -2.24 26.95
CA PHE A 587 22.14 -3.45 26.17
C PHE A 587 21.07 -3.85 25.14
#